data_AF-A0A371LGU9-F1
#
_entry.id   AF-A0A371LGU9-F1
#
_cell.length_a   1.000
_cell.length_b   1.000
_cell.length_c   1.000
_cell.angle_alpha   90.00
_cell.angle_beta   90.00
_cell.angle_gamma   90.00
#
_symmetry.space_group_name_H-M   'P 1'
#
loop_
_entity.id
_entity.type
_entity.pdbx_description
1 polymer ?
#
loop_
_entity_poly.entity_id
_entity_poly.type
_entity_poly.pdbx_seq_one_letter_code
_entity_poly.pdbx_strand_id
1 'polypeptide(L)' 'MEPQLRRPTRRVCERCGRVERWDDDTATWVVAEEDGEKRVGSPYCIHEWDINGRFAPFEEPA' A
#
# COMPACT_ATOMS: atom_id res chain seq x y z
N MET A 1 0.03 -26.74 -10.06
CA MET A 1 0.62 -25.41 -9.88
C MET A 1 0.17 -24.93 -8.52
N GLU A 2 1.11 -24.62 -7.62
CA GLU A 2 0.79 -24.11 -6.28
C GLU A 2 0.53 -22.60 -6.37
N PRO A 3 -0.48 -22.05 -5.67
CA PRO A 3 -0.78 -20.63 -5.73
C PRO A 3 0.34 -19.81 -5.09
N GLN A 4 0.86 -18.81 -5.80
CA GLN A 4 1.88 -17.91 -5.28
C GLN A 4 1.24 -16.79 -4.46
N LEU A 5 1.73 -16.61 -3.23
CA LEU A 5 1.32 -15.51 -2.36
C LEU A 5 2.09 -14.24 -2.73
N ARG A 6 1.35 -13.14 -2.89
CA ARG A 6 1.89 -11.79 -3.06
C ARG A 6 1.53 -10.93 -1.86
N ARG A 7 2.42 -9.98 -1.57
CA ARG A 7 2.20 -8.92 -0.58
C ARG A 7 1.93 -7.60 -1.31
N PRO A 8 1.11 -6.71 -0.73
CA PRO A 8 0.96 -5.37 -1.29
C PRO A 8 2.30 -4.63 -1.17
N THR A 9 2.74 -4.00 -2.26
CA THR A 9 3.93 -3.13 -2.29
C THR A 9 3.55 -1.66 -2.24
N ARG A 10 2.25 -1.36 -2.30
CA ARG A 10 1.67 -0.02 -2.27
C ARG A 10 0.31 -0.07 -1.58
N ARG A 11 0.00 0.97 -0.80
CA ARG A 11 -1.32 1.19 -0.22
C ARG A 11 -1.68 2.66 -0.23
N VAL A 12 -2.98 2.94 -0.33
CA VAL A 12 -3.54 4.30 -0.31
C VAL A 12 -4.60 4.36 0.77
N CYS A 13 -4.57 5.40 1.59
CA CYS A 13 -5.51 5.58 2.68
C CYS A 13 -6.85 5.97 2.09
N GLU A 14 -7.89 5.17 2.35
CA GLU A 14 -9.22 5.39 1.78
C GLU A 14 -9.87 6.68 2.30
N ARG A 15 -9.38 7.21 3.43
CA ARG A 15 -9.93 8.42 4.07
C ARG A 15 -9.22 9.70 3.68
N CYS A 16 -7.88 9.72 3.67
CA CYS A 16 -7.10 10.96 3.48
C CYS A 16 -6.17 10.95 2.27
N GLY A 17 -6.13 9.85 1.51
CA GLY A 17 -5.31 9.74 0.31
C GLY A 17 -3.80 9.66 0.56
N ARG A 18 -3.36 9.47 1.81
CA ARG A 18 -1.95 9.14 2.11
C ARG A 18 -1.52 7.94 1.28
N VAL A 19 -0.36 8.02 0.64
CA VAL A 19 0.19 6.91 -0.14
C VAL A 19 1.45 6.41 0.53
N GLU A 20 1.53 5.10 0.71
CA GLU A 20 2.73 4.45 1.21
C GLU A 20 3.18 3.34 0.26
N ARG A 21 4.50 3.20 0.12
CA ARG A 21 5.15 2.08 -0.55
C ARG A 21 5.85 1.21 0.48
N TRP A 22 5.90 -0.09 0.20
CA TRP A 22 6.78 -0.98 0.92
C TRP A 22 8.24 -0.66 0.56
N ASP A 23 9.10 -0.69 1.55
CA ASP A 23 10.54 -0.53 1.41
C ASP A 23 11.22 -1.82 1.86
N ASP A 24 11.81 -2.56 0.92
CA ASP A 24 12.42 -3.85 1.20
C ASP A 24 13.73 -3.73 1.99
N ASP A 25 14.45 -2.62 1.86
CA ASP A 25 15.72 -2.37 2.58
C ASP A 25 15.48 -2.22 4.09
N THR A 26 14.43 -1.49 4.45
CA THR A 26 14.06 -1.21 5.85
C THR A 26 12.92 -2.10 6.36
N ALA A 27 12.38 -2.97 5.50
CA ALA A 27 11.25 -3.85 5.77
C ALA A 27 10.06 -3.11 6.45
N THR A 28 9.74 -1.92 5.95
CA THR A 28 8.64 -1.10 6.49
C THR A 28 7.90 -0.32 5.41
N TRP A 29 6.81 0.33 5.79
CA TRP A 29 6.05 1.23 4.94
C TRP A 29 6.61 2.66 5.03
N VAL A 30 6.88 3.27 3.89
CA VAL A 30 7.35 4.65 3.79
C VAL A 30 6.40 5.49 2.95
N VAL A 31 6.27 6.78 3.28
CA VAL A 31 5.45 7.70 2.48
C VAL A 31 6.00 7.76 1.06
N ALA A 32 5.14 7.53 0.08
CA ALA A 32 5.52 7.62 -1.32
C ALA A 32 5.75 9.07 -1.72
N GLU A 33 6.72 9.27 -2.60
CA GLU A 33 6.92 10.52 -3.33
C GLU A 33 6.42 10.32 -4.75
N GLU A 34 5.55 11.21 -5.21
CA GLU A 34 4.99 11.20 -6.56
C GLU A 34 5.17 12.60 -7.14
N ASP A 35 5.75 12.70 -8.34
CA ASP A 35 6.04 13.97 -8.99
C ASP A 35 6.87 14.96 -8.13
N GLY A 36 7.75 14.42 -7.29
CA GLY A 36 8.58 15.20 -6.36
C GLY A 36 7.86 15.68 -5.09
N GLU A 37 6.60 15.26 -4.87
CA GLU A 37 5.82 15.62 -3.69
C GLU A 37 5.52 14.40 -2.81
N LYS A 38 5.75 14.53 -1.50
CA LYS A 38 5.39 13.49 -0.54
C LYS A 38 3.89 13.42 -0.34
N ARG A 39 3.32 12.24 -0.57
CA ARG A 39 1.88 11.97 -0.42
C ARG A 39 1.51 11.64 1.03
N VAL A 40 1.75 12.61 1.92
CA VAL A 40 1.63 12.45 3.38
C VAL A 40 0.19 12.29 3.89
N GLY A 41 -0.79 12.76 3.12
CA GLY A 41 -2.20 12.82 3.55
C GLY A 41 -2.42 13.78 4.72
N SER A 42 -3.44 13.52 5.54
CA SER A 42 -3.74 14.33 6.73
C SER A 42 -3.05 13.78 7.99
N PRO A 43 -2.33 14.60 8.76
CA PRO A 43 -1.68 14.18 10.01
C PRO A 43 -2.68 13.86 11.14
N TYR A 44 -3.92 14.32 11.03
CA TYR A 44 -4.99 14.06 12.01
C TYR A 44 -5.90 12.89 11.59
N CYS A 45 -5.53 12.16 10.54
CA CYS A 45 -6.29 11.02 10.07
C CYS A 45 -5.87 9.74 10.80
N ILE A 46 -6.84 9.00 11.33
CA ILE A 46 -6.65 7.59 11.65
C ILE A 46 -6.74 6.85 10.32
N HIS A 47 -5.59 6.46 9.77
CA HIS A 47 -5.52 5.92 8.43
C HIS A 47 -6.25 4.57 8.32
N GLU A 48 -6.99 4.41 7.22
CA GLU A 48 -7.71 3.20 6.88
C GLU A 48 -7.22 2.73 5.52
N TRP A 49 -6.83 1.47 5.44
CA TRP A 49 -6.26 0.84 4.26
C TRP A 49 -7.14 -0.32 3.85
N ASP A 50 -7.39 -0.47 2.55
CA ASP A 50 -8.12 -1.56 1.87
C ASP A 50 -8.75 -2.60 2.81
N ILE A 51 -9.76 -2.16 3.56
CA ILE A 51 -10.40 -2.96 4.61
C ILE A 51 -11.46 -3.88 4.01
N ASN A 52 -11.91 -3.54 2.80
CA ASN A 52 -12.92 -4.27 2.05
C ASN A 52 -12.31 -5.33 1.11
N GLY A 53 -10.98 -5.50 1.12
CA GLY A 53 -10.30 -6.65 0.51
C GLY A 53 -10.20 -6.61 -1.01
N ARG A 54 -10.03 -5.43 -1.61
CA ARG A 54 -9.79 -5.30 -3.06
C ARG A 54 -8.46 -5.94 -3.48
N PHE A 55 -7.49 -6.02 -2.57
CA PHE A 55 -6.25 -6.73 -2.77
C PHE A 55 -6.45 -8.26 -2.74
N ALA A 56 -6.19 -8.91 -3.88
CA ALA A 56 -6.07 -10.37 -3.96
C ALA A 56 -4.63 -10.81 -3.60
N PRO A 57 -4.45 -11.66 -2.57
CA PRO A 57 -3.14 -12.13 -2.13
C PRO A 57 -2.58 -13.29 -2.96
N PHE A 58 -3.38 -13.87 -3.86
CA PHE A 58 -2.96 -14.95 -4.74
C PHE A 58 -2.76 -14.42 -6.16
N GLU A 59 -1.68 -14.82 -6.82
CA GLU A 59 -1.49 -14.55 -8.24
C GLU A 59 -2.43 -15.40 -9.10
N GLU A 60 -3.01 -14.81 -10.15
CA GLU A 60 -3.80 -15.57 -11.12
C GLU A 60 -2.88 -16.45 -11.96
N PRO A 61 -3.25 -17.71 -12.23
CA PRO A 61 -2.47 -18.58 -13.10
C PRO A 61 -2.43 -17.99 -14.52
N ALA A 62 -1.23 -17.92 -15.10
CA ALA A 62 -0.97 -17.44 -16.46
C ALA A 62 -1.57 -18.34 -17.55
#